data_AF-A0A854D6Y4-F1
#
_entry.id   AF-A0A854D6Y4-F1
#
_cell.length_a   1.000
_cell.length_b   1.000
_cell.length_c   1.000
_cell.angle_alpha   90.00
_cell.angle_beta   90.00
_cell.angle_gamma   90.00
#
_symmetry.space_group_name_H-M   'P 1'
#
loop_
_entity.id
_entity.type
_entity.pdbx_description
1 polymer ?
#
loop_
_entity_poly.entity_id
_entity_poly.type
_entity_poly.pdbx_seq_one_letter_code
_entity_poly.pdbx_strand_id
1 'polypeptide(L)'
;MTDPSDDFAADLPGSAAAADSRHTLAVIGAVEPALLDLVDLSLAGQDAVVIRAGLHFGADGEVDSGHADDDDLVRLVSHSSAEGFDDDPVRLDVPMPYTCPTCSLREVLVAVAQDRSAQDPGGTTVILLPAAIELAHLVPRLAEDLVGTGVRLAGTAHVLDATTALDELLEHRLLAAFPGDSRCTGAIHLANLGYADVVLALGRDEDPAGADLIEHLRPHDALLLPGLDAPLLETLTALTHDPASSLSRIHPATTSAWGGPDDHGVWTLDLSATLPFHPGRLRALVVELAGQGLCARGCFWLPSRPGRVCTWEVAGGAVSVGDAGTWAEVPAAPSGAGDDAACEPRCHLVVTGVGDEEMREQVRRAFARILLRPEEMPQALAWIGADDGLGDWFGQESQEG
;
A
#
# COMPACT_ATOMS: atom_id res chain seq x y z
N MET A 1 -37.02 -54.53 16.32
CA MET A 1 -35.55 -54.53 16.18
C MET A 1 -35.29 -54.11 14.75
N THR A 2 -35.21 -52.79 14.56
CA THR A 2 -35.14 -52.12 13.26
C THR A 2 -33.70 -51.69 13.05
N ASP A 3 -33.19 -52.06 11.89
CA ASP A 3 -31.83 -51.84 11.39
C ASP A 3 -31.67 -50.37 10.94
N PRO A 4 -30.68 -49.60 11.45
CA PRO A 4 -30.46 -48.23 11.05
C PRO A 4 -29.22 -48.13 10.14
N SER A 5 -29.41 -48.24 8.84
CA SER A 5 -28.38 -47.89 7.86
C SER A 5 -29.04 -47.42 6.56
N ASP A 6 -29.53 -46.19 6.57
CA ASP A 6 -29.73 -45.35 5.38
C ASP A 6 -30.20 -43.97 5.87
N ASP A 7 -29.25 -43.06 6.09
CA ASP A 7 -29.46 -41.60 6.04
C ASP A 7 -28.12 -40.89 6.28
N PHE A 8 -27.25 -40.91 5.27
CA PHE A 8 -26.13 -39.97 5.14
C PHE A 8 -25.94 -39.62 3.66
N ALA A 9 -26.97 -39.03 3.07
CA ALA A 9 -26.81 -38.16 1.90
C ALA A 9 -26.88 -36.71 2.41
N ALA A 10 -25.78 -36.23 2.98
CA ALA A 10 -25.62 -34.82 3.26
C ALA A 10 -25.36 -34.09 1.94
N ASP A 11 -26.15 -33.03 1.72
CA ASP A 11 -26.05 -32.10 0.62
C ASP A 11 -24.60 -31.67 0.34
N LEU A 12 -24.11 -32.02 -0.86
CA LEU A 12 -22.96 -31.37 -1.45
C LEU A 12 -23.37 -29.93 -1.83
N PRO A 13 -22.72 -28.86 -1.36
CA PRO A 13 -22.95 -27.53 -1.91
C PRO A 13 -22.21 -27.42 -3.25
N GLY A 14 -22.74 -28.10 -4.26
CA GLY A 14 -22.47 -27.84 -5.66
C GLY A 14 -23.50 -26.86 -6.20
N SER A 15 -23.48 -25.62 -5.71
CA SER A 15 -24.08 -24.51 -6.45
C SER A 15 -22.92 -23.67 -6.95
N ALA A 16 -22.61 -23.77 -8.24
CA ALA A 16 -21.86 -22.73 -8.91
C ALA A 16 -22.49 -21.40 -8.50
N ALA A 17 -21.72 -20.55 -7.82
CA ALA A 17 -22.11 -19.17 -7.61
C ALA A 17 -22.55 -18.65 -8.97
N ALA A 18 -23.74 -18.06 -9.08
CA ALA A 18 -24.17 -17.41 -10.31
C ALA A 18 -23.00 -16.53 -10.76
N ALA A 19 -22.39 -16.83 -11.91
CA ALA A 19 -21.23 -16.13 -12.39
C ALA A 19 -21.54 -14.63 -12.34
N ASP A 20 -20.76 -13.86 -11.57
CA ASP A 20 -20.99 -12.43 -11.41
C ASP A 20 -20.97 -11.82 -12.82
N SER A 21 -22.15 -11.38 -13.30
CA SER A 21 -22.31 -10.88 -14.66
C SER A 21 -21.87 -9.42 -14.78
N ARG A 22 -20.93 -9.02 -13.92
CA ARG A 22 -20.32 -7.70 -13.88
C ARG A 22 -18.95 -7.76 -14.50
N HIS A 23 -18.57 -6.66 -15.14
CA HIS A 23 -17.24 -6.53 -15.69
C HIS A 23 -16.20 -6.50 -14.57
N THR A 24 -15.15 -7.30 -14.70
CA THR A 24 -14.10 -7.39 -13.69
C THR A 24 -13.00 -6.38 -13.98
N LEU A 25 -12.66 -5.54 -13.00
CA LEU A 25 -11.56 -4.59 -13.06
C LEU A 25 -10.49 -4.98 -12.04
N ALA A 26 -9.25 -5.20 -12.47
CA ALA A 26 -8.10 -5.35 -11.59
C ALA A 26 -7.10 -4.21 -11.80
N VAL A 27 -6.34 -3.88 -10.76
CA VAL A 27 -5.40 -2.75 -10.78
C VAL A 27 -4.03 -3.20 -10.28
N ILE A 28 -2.98 -2.89 -11.03
CA ILE A 28 -1.60 -3.28 -10.73
C ILE A 28 -0.72 -2.03 -10.70
N GLY A 29 -0.03 -1.81 -9.58
CA GLY A 29 0.96 -0.76 -9.41
C GLY A 29 2.38 -1.30 -9.33
N ALA A 30 3.34 -0.45 -9.67
CA ALA A 30 4.77 -0.66 -9.43
C ALA A 30 5.46 0.70 -9.29
N VAL A 31 6.67 0.70 -8.72
CA VAL A 31 7.53 1.89 -8.73
C VAL A 31 8.32 1.99 -10.03
N GLU A 32 8.84 0.87 -10.53
CA GLU A 32 9.60 0.82 -11.78
C GLU A 32 8.69 0.51 -13.00
N PRO A 33 8.66 1.34 -14.04
CA PRO A 33 7.86 1.09 -15.25
C PRO A 33 8.18 -0.22 -15.96
N ALA A 34 9.45 -0.66 -15.96
CA ALA A 34 9.88 -1.90 -16.62
C ALA A 34 9.21 -3.15 -16.02
N LEU A 35 8.88 -3.14 -14.72
CA LEU A 35 8.13 -4.23 -14.10
C LEU A 35 6.70 -4.31 -14.66
N LEU A 36 6.07 -3.17 -14.98
CA LEU A 36 4.76 -3.14 -15.63
C LEU A 36 4.84 -3.56 -17.10
N ASP A 37 5.97 -3.33 -17.79
CA ASP A 37 6.22 -3.90 -19.11
C ASP A 37 6.24 -5.44 -19.08
N LEU A 38 6.92 -6.01 -18.08
CA LEU A 38 6.96 -7.46 -17.89
C LEU A 38 5.59 -8.05 -17.54
N VAL A 39 4.82 -7.37 -16.69
CA VAL A 39 3.45 -7.80 -16.35
C VAL A 39 2.54 -7.76 -17.57
N ASP A 40 2.56 -6.69 -18.35
CA ASP A 40 1.81 -6.58 -19.61
C ASP A 40 2.13 -7.76 -20.53
N LEU A 41 3.42 -8.07 -20.70
CA LEU A 41 3.87 -9.18 -21.51
C LEU A 41 3.39 -10.53 -20.98
N SER A 42 3.37 -10.73 -19.65
CA SER A 42 2.90 -11.96 -19.02
C SER A 42 1.38 -12.18 -19.14
N LEU A 43 0.62 -11.08 -19.24
CA LEU A 43 -0.83 -11.10 -19.39
C LEU A 43 -1.27 -11.16 -20.86
N ALA A 44 -0.34 -10.99 -21.80
CA ALA A 44 -0.64 -11.07 -23.23
C ALA A 44 -1.21 -12.45 -23.61
N GLY A 45 -2.31 -12.43 -24.37
CA GLY A 45 -3.02 -13.65 -24.80
C GLY A 45 -3.87 -14.32 -23.72
N GLN A 46 -3.94 -13.75 -22.51
CA GLN A 46 -4.93 -14.15 -21.50
C GLN A 46 -6.30 -13.52 -21.80
N ASP A 47 -7.35 -14.04 -21.16
CA ASP A 47 -8.73 -13.57 -21.33
C ASP A 47 -9.00 -12.25 -20.56
N ALA A 48 -8.22 -11.22 -20.88
CA ALA A 48 -8.34 -9.88 -20.31
C ALA A 48 -7.84 -8.80 -21.27
N VAL A 49 -8.45 -7.62 -21.22
CA VAL A 49 -7.92 -6.42 -21.85
C VAL A 49 -6.94 -5.75 -20.89
N VAL A 50 -5.67 -5.64 -21.27
CA VAL A 50 -4.66 -4.93 -20.47
C VAL A 50 -4.53 -3.49 -20.99
N ILE A 51 -4.61 -2.52 -20.08
CA ILE A 51 -4.47 -1.10 -20.38
C ILE A 51 -3.41 -0.51 -19.48
N ARG A 52 -2.35 0.04 -20.07
CA ARG A 52 -1.36 0.83 -19.36
C ARG A 52 -1.78 2.29 -19.29
N ALA A 53 -1.87 2.82 -18.09
CA ALA A 53 -2.11 4.22 -17.82
C ALA A 53 -0.80 4.96 -17.54
N GLY A 54 -0.67 6.17 -18.07
CA GLY A 54 0.48 7.05 -17.83
C GLY A 54 0.06 8.51 -17.66
N LEU A 55 0.71 9.21 -16.74
CA LEU A 55 0.54 10.66 -16.56
C LEU A 55 1.59 11.39 -17.39
N HIS A 56 1.16 12.34 -18.21
CA HIS A 56 2.03 13.15 -19.05
C HIS A 56 1.79 14.61 -18.69
N PHE A 57 2.88 15.31 -18.37
CA PHE A 57 2.83 16.71 -17.98
C PHE A 57 3.42 17.55 -19.12
N GLY A 58 2.70 18.59 -19.52
CA GLY A 58 3.15 19.56 -20.51
C GLY A 58 4.43 20.26 -20.03
N ALA A 59 5.28 20.70 -20.95
CA ALA A 59 6.48 21.42 -20.58
C ALA A 59 6.12 22.89 -20.34
N ASP A 60 6.29 23.38 -19.10
CA ASP A 60 6.25 24.82 -18.82
C ASP A 60 7.47 25.53 -19.46
N GLY A 61 7.45 25.81 -20.78
CA GLY A 61 8.55 26.57 -21.40
C GLY A 61 8.62 26.69 -22.92
N GLU A 62 8.33 27.91 -23.39
CA GLU A 62 8.60 28.52 -24.72
C GLU A 62 7.77 28.05 -25.92
N VAL A 63 6.71 28.83 -26.14
CA VAL A 63 5.92 28.98 -27.37
C VAL A 63 6.82 29.20 -28.59
N ASP A 64 7.25 28.13 -29.27
CA ASP A 64 7.62 28.20 -30.67
C ASP A 64 7.37 26.88 -31.41
N SER A 65 6.11 26.50 -31.54
CA SER A 65 5.56 25.92 -32.78
C SER A 65 4.07 25.66 -32.61
N GLY A 66 3.27 26.06 -33.60
CA GLY A 66 1.80 26.05 -33.55
C GLY A 66 1.15 24.67 -33.61
N HIS A 67 1.42 23.80 -32.65
CA HIS A 67 0.62 22.61 -32.37
C HIS A 67 0.03 22.73 -30.96
N ALA A 68 -1.30 22.84 -30.92
CA ALA A 68 -2.07 22.80 -29.69
C ALA A 68 -2.03 21.37 -29.14
N ASP A 69 -1.25 21.15 -28.08
CA ASP A 69 -1.49 20.16 -27.02
C ASP A 69 -0.31 20.26 -26.05
N ASP A 70 -0.26 21.38 -25.32
CA ASP A 70 0.66 21.59 -24.19
C ASP A 70 -0.04 21.27 -22.85
N ASP A 71 -1.21 20.62 -22.93
CA ASP A 71 -2.03 20.29 -21.78
C ASP A 71 -1.53 19.01 -21.10
N ASP A 72 -1.70 18.94 -19.79
CA ASP A 72 -1.48 17.74 -18.99
C ASP A 72 -2.49 16.64 -19.40
N LEU A 73 -2.01 15.42 -19.65
CA LEU A 73 -2.82 14.31 -20.19
C LEU A 73 -2.69 13.03 -19.35
N VAL A 74 -3.81 12.30 -19.23
CA VAL A 74 -3.83 10.87 -18.91
C VAL A 74 -3.81 10.09 -20.22
N ARG A 75 -2.80 9.25 -20.40
CA ARG A 75 -2.64 8.40 -21.58
C ARG A 75 -2.96 6.96 -21.24
N LEU A 76 -3.78 6.34 -22.05
CA LEU A 76 -4.10 4.92 -21.99
C LEU A 76 -3.57 4.24 -23.24
N VAL A 77 -2.83 3.14 -23.06
CA VAL A 77 -2.28 2.33 -24.14
C VAL A 77 -2.72 0.89 -23.92
N SER A 78 -3.32 0.27 -24.94
CA SER A 78 -3.67 -1.14 -24.92
C SER A 78 -3.06 -1.85 -26.11
N HIS A 79 -2.31 -2.91 -25.82
CA HIS A 79 -1.72 -3.78 -26.83
C HIS A 79 -2.75 -4.86 -27.17
N SER A 80 -3.83 -4.45 -27.87
CA SER A 80 -4.86 -5.38 -28.30
C SER A 80 -4.29 -6.27 -29.41
N SER A 81 -4.05 -7.56 -29.15
CA SER A 81 -4.72 -8.61 -29.92
C SER A 81 -4.53 -10.01 -29.32
N ALA A 82 -5.54 -10.87 -29.53
CA ALA A 82 -5.45 -12.32 -29.38
C ALA A 82 -4.58 -12.98 -30.48
N GLU A 83 -4.02 -12.22 -31.42
CA GLU A 83 -3.22 -12.70 -32.56
C GLU A 83 -1.75 -12.24 -32.55
N GLY A 84 -1.29 -11.53 -31.50
CA GLY A 84 0.10 -11.11 -31.31
C GLY A 84 0.36 -9.60 -31.45
N PHE A 85 1.56 -9.19 -31.06
CA PHE A 85 2.04 -7.78 -31.00
C PHE A 85 2.27 -7.10 -32.38
N ASP A 86 1.66 -7.59 -33.46
CA ASP A 86 1.90 -7.10 -34.83
C ASP A 86 1.02 -5.89 -35.22
N ASP A 87 0.01 -5.54 -34.41
CA ASP A 87 -0.81 -4.34 -34.62
C ASP A 87 -0.32 -3.15 -33.78
N ASP A 88 -0.42 -1.95 -34.34
CA ASP A 88 -0.13 -0.70 -33.63
C ASP A 88 -1.00 -0.60 -32.36
N PRO A 89 -0.43 -0.23 -31.21
CA PRO A 89 -1.16 -0.19 -29.96
C PRO A 89 -2.28 0.83 -30.00
N VAL A 90 -3.46 0.47 -29.47
CA VAL A 90 -4.57 1.41 -29.34
C VAL A 90 -4.22 2.40 -28.25
N ARG A 91 -4.29 3.68 -28.60
CA ARG A 91 -3.93 4.78 -27.72
C ARG A 91 -5.07 5.78 -27.57
N LEU A 92 -5.32 6.19 -26.33
CA LEU A 92 -6.26 7.23 -25.97
C LEU A 92 -5.57 8.25 -25.07
N ASP A 93 -5.50 9.50 -25.51
CA ASP A 93 -5.05 10.62 -24.69
C ASP A 93 -6.28 11.40 -24.20
N VAL A 94 -6.37 11.64 -22.88
CA VAL A 94 -7.46 12.36 -22.24
C VAL A 94 -6.87 13.55 -21.46
N PRO A 95 -7.26 14.79 -21.73
CA PRO A 95 -6.85 15.94 -20.92
C PRO A 95 -7.21 15.76 -19.45
N MET A 96 -6.30 16.13 -18.56
CA MET A 96 -6.52 16.01 -17.12
C MET A 96 -7.68 16.93 -16.68
N PRO A 97 -8.81 16.39 -16.18
CA PRO A 97 -9.95 17.21 -15.77
C PRO A 97 -9.69 18.01 -14.48
N TYR A 98 -8.67 17.64 -13.71
CA TYR A 98 -8.30 18.26 -12.44
C TYR A 98 -6.80 18.54 -12.37
N THR A 99 -6.42 19.51 -11.53
CA THR A 99 -5.01 19.81 -11.23
C THR A 99 -4.32 18.71 -10.43
N CYS A 100 -5.08 17.90 -9.68
CA CYS A 100 -4.55 16.73 -8.98
C CYS A 100 -4.45 15.54 -9.96
N PRO A 101 -3.24 15.02 -10.25
CA PRO A 101 -3.06 13.95 -11.23
C PRO A 101 -3.78 12.65 -10.84
N THR A 102 -3.81 12.31 -9.55
CA THR A 102 -4.52 11.11 -9.04
C THR A 102 -6.04 11.24 -9.20
N CYS A 103 -6.61 12.43 -8.99
CA CYS A 103 -8.04 12.67 -9.24
C CYS A 103 -8.38 12.57 -10.73
N SER A 104 -7.53 13.14 -11.59
CA SER A 104 -7.65 13.05 -13.05
C SER A 104 -7.57 11.61 -13.54
N LEU A 105 -6.60 10.85 -13.05
CA LEU A 105 -6.48 9.42 -13.33
C LEU A 105 -7.74 8.66 -12.90
N ARG A 106 -8.23 8.87 -11.67
CA ARG A 106 -9.45 8.20 -11.17
C ARG A 106 -10.65 8.42 -12.08
N GLU A 107 -10.93 9.67 -12.46
CA GLU A 107 -12.05 10.03 -13.33
C GLU A 107 -11.97 9.29 -14.67
N VAL A 108 -10.78 9.27 -15.27
CA VAL A 108 -10.53 8.54 -16.53
C VAL A 108 -10.74 7.03 -16.36
N LEU A 109 -10.24 6.44 -15.28
CA LEU A 109 -10.41 5.00 -15.02
C LEU A 109 -11.87 4.62 -14.80
N VAL A 110 -12.67 5.45 -14.13
CA VAL A 110 -14.12 5.23 -13.97
C VAL A 110 -14.82 5.20 -15.32
N ALA A 111 -14.54 6.19 -16.19
CA ALA A 111 -15.14 6.26 -17.52
C ALA A 111 -14.78 5.03 -18.39
N VAL A 112 -13.51 4.61 -18.36
CA VAL A 112 -13.03 3.42 -19.08
C VAL A 112 -13.73 2.17 -18.56
N ALA A 113 -13.79 1.98 -17.24
CA ALA A 113 -14.40 0.80 -16.64
C ALA A 113 -15.91 0.70 -16.99
N GLN A 114 -16.63 1.82 -17.00
CA GLN A 114 -18.03 1.88 -17.42
C GLN A 114 -18.22 1.50 -18.90
N ASP A 115 -17.38 2.05 -19.79
CA ASP A 115 -17.42 1.73 -21.21
C ASP A 115 -17.13 0.24 -21.46
N ARG A 116 -16.10 -0.31 -20.80
CA ARG A 116 -15.79 -1.75 -20.84
C ARG A 116 -16.94 -2.59 -20.32
N SER A 117 -17.60 -2.18 -19.23
CA SER A 117 -18.76 -2.88 -18.69
C SER A 117 -19.97 -2.85 -19.61
N ALA A 118 -20.16 -1.80 -20.41
CA ALA A 118 -21.26 -1.73 -21.36
C ALA A 118 -21.00 -2.61 -22.60
N GLN A 119 -19.75 -2.71 -23.03
CA GLN A 119 -19.35 -3.48 -24.21
C GLN A 119 -19.22 -4.98 -23.92
N ASP A 120 -18.70 -5.34 -22.74
CA ASP A 120 -18.43 -6.72 -22.34
C ASP A 120 -18.76 -6.96 -20.85
N PRO A 121 -20.05 -7.12 -20.50
CA PRO A 121 -20.51 -7.25 -19.11
C PRO A 121 -19.96 -8.44 -18.31
N GLY A 122 -19.24 -9.40 -18.90
CA GLY A 122 -18.58 -10.50 -18.19
C GLY A 122 -17.06 -10.54 -18.35
N GLY A 123 -16.50 -9.58 -19.10
CA GLY A 123 -15.08 -9.53 -19.40
C GLY A 123 -14.23 -9.05 -18.24
N THR A 124 -12.92 -9.07 -18.49
CA THR A 124 -11.91 -8.58 -17.55
C THR A 124 -11.08 -7.48 -18.18
N THR A 125 -10.84 -6.40 -17.42
CA THR A 125 -9.87 -5.36 -17.75
C THR A 125 -8.84 -5.26 -16.62
N VAL A 126 -7.55 -5.24 -16.97
CA VAL A 126 -6.44 -5.02 -16.04
C VAL A 126 -5.83 -3.66 -16.34
N ILE A 127 -5.80 -2.78 -15.33
CA ILE A 127 -5.15 -1.48 -15.43
C ILE A 127 -3.76 -1.57 -14.81
N LEU A 128 -2.74 -1.32 -15.62
CA LEU A 128 -1.37 -1.07 -15.15
C LEU A 128 -1.25 0.42 -14.86
N LEU A 129 -1.13 0.78 -13.59
CA LEU A 129 -1.10 2.18 -13.15
C LEU A 129 0.17 2.91 -13.60
N PRO A 130 0.15 4.26 -13.66
CA PRO A 130 1.39 5.02 -13.74
C PRO A 130 2.32 4.64 -12.59
N ALA A 131 3.63 4.70 -12.86
CA ALA A 131 4.65 4.40 -11.86
C ALA A 131 4.48 5.25 -10.60
N ALA A 132 4.71 4.63 -9.44
CA ALA A 132 4.69 5.25 -8.12
C ALA A 132 3.36 5.91 -7.69
N ILE A 133 2.23 5.45 -8.24
CA ILE A 133 0.91 5.76 -7.69
C ILE A 133 0.70 4.96 -6.40
N GLU A 134 0.26 5.66 -5.35
CA GLU A 134 -0.11 5.05 -4.08
C GLU A 134 -1.54 4.51 -4.15
N LEU A 135 -1.69 3.20 -3.95
CA LEU A 135 -2.97 2.52 -4.06
C LEU A 135 -3.99 3.09 -3.07
N ALA A 136 -3.55 3.43 -1.85
CA ALA A 136 -4.38 4.01 -0.81
C ALA A 136 -5.02 5.36 -1.17
N HIS A 137 -4.42 6.11 -2.09
CA HIS A 137 -4.93 7.41 -2.53
C HIS A 137 -5.83 7.32 -3.79
N LEU A 138 -5.72 6.24 -4.56
CA LEU A 138 -6.51 6.03 -5.77
C LEU A 138 -7.69 5.08 -5.54
N VAL A 139 -7.41 3.89 -5.01
CA VAL A 139 -8.29 2.73 -5.07
C VAL A 139 -9.54 2.85 -4.21
N PRO A 140 -9.51 3.35 -2.95
CA PRO A 140 -10.73 3.45 -2.15
C PRO A 140 -11.79 4.32 -2.83
N ARG A 141 -11.36 5.45 -3.39
CA ARG A 141 -12.29 6.35 -4.07
C ARG A 141 -12.72 5.82 -5.44
N LEU A 142 -11.84 5.13 -6.15
CA LEU A 142 -12.22 4.40 -7.37
C LEU A 142 -13.30 3.36 -7.07
N ALA A 143 -13.17 2.59 -5.99
CA ALA A 143 -14.16 1.59 -5.59
C ALA A 143 -15.53 2.23 -5.29
N GLU A 144 -15.56 3.36 -4.59
CA GLU A 144 -16.79 4.14 -4.35
C GLU A 144 -17.44 4.62 -5.64
N ASP A 145 -16.65 5.21 -6.55
CA ASP A 145 -17.16 5.77 -7.80
C ASP A 145 -17.63 4.67 -8.79
N LEU A 146 -17.19 3.42 -8.60
CA LEU A 146 -17.63 2.25 -9.38
C LEU A 146 -18.94 1.62 -8.86
N VAL A 147 -19.45 2.00 -7.68
CA VAL A 147 -20.70 1.44 -7.14
C VAL A 147 -21.87 1.72 -8.09
N GLY A 148 -22.59 0.67 -8.47
CA GLY A 148 -23.76 0.77 -9.36
C GLY A 148 -23.43 0.89 -10.86
N THR A 149 -22.16 0.82 -11.26
CA THR A 149 -21.73 0.96 -12.65
C THR A 149 -21.74 -0.34 -13.47
N GLY A 150 -22.06 -1.49 -12.85
CA GLY A 150 -21.92 -2.81 -13.47
C GLY A 150 -20.49 -3.36 -13.43
N VAL A 151 -19.55 -2.63 -12.84
CA VAL A 151 -18.17 -3.06 -12.62
C VAL A 151 -18.00 -3.67 -11.23
N ARG A 152 -17.15 -4.69 -11.14
CA ARG A 152 -16.60 -5.21 -9.89
C ARG A 152 -15.11 -4.91 -9.84
N LEU A 153 -14.67 -4.21 -8.81
CA LEU A 153 -13.25 -4.13 -8.49
C LEU A 153 -12.81 -5.47 -7.88
N ALA A 154 -12.02 -6.22 -8.63
CA ALA A 154 -11.35 -7.44 -8.18
C ALA A 154 -10.06 -7.09 -7.44
N GLY A 155 -9.07 -7.98 -7.39
CA GLY A 155 -7.85 -7.75 -6.62
C GLY A 155 -6.99 -6.55 -7.10
N THR A 156 -6.26 -5.97 -6.14
CA THR A 156 -5.18 -5.02 -6.39
C THR A 156 -3.81 -5.69 -6.20
N ALA A 157 -2.83 -5.33 -7.05
CA ALA A 157 -1.46 -5.82 -6.91
C ALA A 157 -0.43 -4.69 -6.81
N HIS A 158 0.65 -4.97 -6.09
CA HIS A 158 1.89 -4.20 -6.16
C HIS A 158 3.05 -5.10 -6.57
N VAL A 159 3.83 -4.65 -7.54
CA VAL A 159 4.93 -5.40 -8.15
C VAL A 159 6.28 -4.80 -7.76
N LEU A 160 7.22 -5.65 -7.40
CA LEU A 160 8.58 -5.26 -7.02
C LEU A 160 9.58 -6.39 -7.30
N ASP A 161 10.83 -6.00 -7.47
CA ASP A 161 11.96 -6.90 -7.73
C ASP A 161 12.73 -7.14 -6.41
N ALA A 162 12.90 -8.41 -6.04
CA ALA A 162 13.68 -8.77 -4.87
C ALA A 162 15.14 -8.35 -4.98
N THR A 163 15.70 -8.27 -6.20
CA THR A 163 17.11 -7.90 -6.42
C THR A 163 17.40 -6.41 -6.16
N THR A 164 16.37 -5.57 -6.13
CA THR A 164 16.47 -4.13 -5.79
C THR A 164 15.80 -3.79 -4.47
N ALA A 165 15.04 -4.72 -3.88
CA ALA A 165 14.19 -4.47 -2.72
C ALA A 165 14.95 -3.86 -1.53
N LEU A 166 16.15 -4.37 -1.22
CA LEU A 166 16.98 -3.82 -0.12
C LEU A 166 17.28 -2.33 -0.35
N ASP A 167 17.80 -1.99 -1.52
CA ASP A 167 18.15 -0.61 -1.87
C ASP A 167 16.91 0.30 -1.93
N GLU A 168 15.81 -0.18 -2.52
CA GLU A 168 14.63 0.63 -2.76
C GLU A 168 13.77 0.85 -1.52
N LEU A 169 13.74 -0.10 -0.58
CA LEU A 169 13.00 0.00 0.68
C LEU A 169 13.80 0.67 1.80
N LEU A 170 15.10 0.35 1.90
CA LEU A 170 15.93 0.73 3.04
C LEU A 170 16.75 2.00 2.80
N GLU A 171 17.10 2.32 1.55
CA GLU A 171 17.88 3.51 1.21
C GLU A 171 17.02 4.66 0.67
N HIS A 172 17.52 5.89 0.87
CA HIS A 172 16.82 7.08 0.40
C HIS A 172 17.02 7.30 -1.10
N ARG A 173 16.05 6.87 -1.92
CA ARG A 173 16.04 7.14 -3.36
C ARG A 173 14.85 8.02 -3.71
N LEU A 174 15.13 9.26 -4.15
CA LEU A 174 14.10 10.19 -4.58
C LEU A 174 13.42 9.70 -5.86
N LEU A 175 12.10 9.85 -5.89
CA LEU A 175 11.30 9.60 -7.07
C LEU A 175 11.25 10.83 -7.96
N ALA A 176 10.98 10.59 -9.24
CA ALA A 176 10.73 11.62 -10.24
C ALA A 176 9.55 11.19 -11.14
N ALA A 177 8.47 10.70 -10.52
CA ALA A 177 7.31 10.19 -11.26
C ALA A 177 6.45 11.31 -11.86
N PHE A 178 6.46 12.49 -11.23
CA PHE A 178 5.79 13.71 -11.72
C PHE A 178 6.58 14.97 -11.33
N PRO A 179 6.30 16.13 -11.97
CA PRO A 179 6.93 17.40 -11.62
C PRO A 179 6.76 17.74 -10.13
N GLY A 180 7.87 18.00 -9.44
CA GLY A 180 7.86 18.32 -8.02
C GLY A 180 7.65 17.12 -7.08
N ASP A 181 7.73 15.88 -7.59
CA ASP A 181 7.72 14.70 -6.72
C ASP A 181 8.89 14.77 -5.72
N SER A 182 8.54 14.68 -4.44
CA SER A 182 9.48 14.75 -3.31
C SER A 182 9.48 13.47 -2.47
N ARG A 183 8.73 12.46 -2.91
CA ARG A 183 8.61 11.17 -2.23
C ARG A 183 9.85 10.31 -2.53
N CYS A 184 10.09 9.31 -1.70
CA CYS A 184 11.13 8.30 -1.94
C CYS A 184 10.52 6.95 -2.33
N THR A 185 11.29 6.12 -3.04
CA THR A 185 10.87 4.77 -3.46
C THR A 185 10.36 3.95 -2.27
N GLY A 186 11.09 3.98 -1.15
CA GLY A 186 10.78 3.18 0.04
C GLY A 186 9.43 3.52 0.64
N ALA A 187 9.04 4.81 0.66
CA ALA A 187 7.73 5.21 1.16
C ALA A 187 6.59 4.63 0.29
N ILE A 188 6.75 4.67 -1.04
CA ILE A 188 5.74 4.13 -1.97
C ILE A 188 5.66 2.62 -1.88
N HIS A 189 6.80 1.92 -1.84
CA HIS A 189 6.80 0.47 -1.66
C HIS A 189 6.14 0.08 -0.34
N LEU A 190 6.48 0.74 0.78
CA LEU A 190 5.94 0.40 2.08
C LEU A 190 4.42 0.63 2.16
N ALA A 191 3.94 1.74 1.58
CA ALA A 191 2.51 2.03 1.47
C ALA A 191 1.79 0.98 0.62
N ASN A 192 2.27 0.72 -0.60
CA ASN A 192 1.61 -0.20 -1.52
C ASN A 192 1.70 -1.68 -1.10
N LEU A 193 2.84 -2.12 -0.54
CA LEU A 193 2.99 -3.45 0.06
C LEU A 193 1.97 -3.70 1.17
N GLY A 194 1.69 -2.69 1.99
CA GLY A 194 0.71 -2.80 3.06
C GLY A 194 -0.74 -2.75 2.57
N TYR A 195 -1.01 -2.10 1.44
CA TYR A 195 -2.36 -1.91 0.92
C TYR A 195 -2.82 -3.07 0.03
N ALA A 196 -1.95 -3.53 -0.87
CA ALA A 196 -2.29 -4.45 -1.95
C ALA A 196 -2.86 -5.79 -1.44
N ASP A 197 -3.75 -6.40 -2.24
CA ASP A 197 -4.25 -7.74 -1.96
C ASP A 197 -3.26 -8.82 -2.42
N VAL A 198 -2.47 -8.50 -3.44
CA VAL A 198 -1.46 -9.38 -4.03
C VAL A 198 -0.13 -8.64 -4.13
N VAL A 199 0.93 -9.24 -3.60
CA VAL A 199 2.31 -8.83 -3.82
C VAL A 199 2.91 -9.76 -4.86
N LEU A 200 3.35 -9.21 -5.99
CA LEU A 200 4.09 -9.94 -7.01
C LEU A 200 5.57 -9.63 -6.86
N ALA A 201 6.33 -10.61 -6.37
CA ALA A 201 7.77 -10.47 -6.15
C ALA A 201 8.54 -11.20 -7.26
N LEU A 202 9.23 -10.44 -8.10
CA LEU A 202 10.16 -10.98 -9.11
C LEU A 202 11.55 -11.17 -8.49
N GLY A 203 12.45 -11.89 -9.16
CA GLY A 203 13.86 -11.95 -8.76
C GLY A 203 14.15 -12.70 -7.45
N ARG A 204 13.19 -13.47 -6.92
CA ARG A 204 13.23 -14.04 -5.56
C ARG A 204 14.36 -15.05 -5.38
N ASP A 205 14.65 -15.85 -6.39
CA ASP A 205 15.69 -16.86 -6.33
C ASP A 205 17.09 -16.24 -6.54
N GLU A 206 17.13 -15.07 -7.17
CA GLU A 206 18.34 -14.29 -7.42
C GLU A 206 18.82 -13.51 -6.19
N ASP A 207 17.89 -12.97 -5.38
CA ASP A 207 18.20 -12.32 -4.10
C ASP A 207 17.27 -12.79 -2.97
N PRO A 208 17.67 -13.82 -2.22
CA PRO A 208 16.90 -14.33 -1.08
C PRO A 208 16.72 -13.33 0.07
N ALA A 209 17.66 -12.41 0.27
CA ALA A 209 17.55 -11.41 1.34
C ALA A 209 16.48 -10.37 0.98
N GLY A 210 16.42 -9.95 -0.28
CA GLY A 210 15.33 -9.13 -0.80
C GLY A 210 13.98 -9.86 -0.72
N ALA A 211 13.94 -11.15 -1.08
CA ALA A 211 12.71 -11.95 -0.99
C ALA A 211 12.18 -12.08 0.45
N ASP A 212 13.07 -12.29 1.42
CA ASP A 212 12.72 -12.32 2.84
C ASP A 212 12.26 -10.95 3.33
N LEU A 213 12.89 -9.85 2.91
CA LEU A 213 12.44 -8.50 3.27
C LEU A 213 11.00 -8.24 2.81
N ILE A 214 10.68 -8.64 1.58
CA ILE A 214 9.32 -8.51 1.04
C ILE A 214 8.32 -9.34 1.85
N GLU A 215 8.68 -10.57 2.20
CA GLU A 215 7.87 -11.44 3.05
C GLU A 215 7.63 -10.79 4.41
N HIS A 216 8.67 -10.26 5.08
CA HIS A 216 8.54 -9.61 6.37
C HIS A 216 7.65 -8.36 6.37
N LEU A 217 7.59 -7.63 5.25
CA LEU A 217 6.86 -6.36 5.14
C LEU A 217 5.42 -6.50 4.67
N ARG A 218 5.06 -7.61 3.99
CA ARG A 218 3.68 -7.81 3.53
C ARG A 218 2.74 -8.10 4.70
N PRO A 219 1.47 -7.67 4.63
CA PRO A 219 0.45 -8.13 5.56
C PRO A 219 0.24 -9.65 5.48
N HIS A 220 -0.11 -10.27 6.60
CA HIS A 220 -0.35 -11.71 6.70
C HIS A 220 -1.40 -12.23 5.69
N ASP A 221 -2.46 -11.46 5.49
CA ASP A 221 -3.60 -11.80 4.64
C ASP A 221 -3.45 -11.37 3.18
N ALA A 222 -2.36 -10.66 2.82
CA ALA A 222 -2.02 -10.36 1.44
C ALA A 222 -1.42 -11.60 0.78
N LEU A 223 -1.83 -11.93 -0.45
CA LEU A 223 -1.24 -13.03 -1.20
C LEU A 223 0.13 -12.65 -1.73
N LEU A 224 1.06 -13.60 -1.76
CA LEU A 224 2.38 -13.43 -2.36
C LEU A 224 2.55 -14.39 -3.54
N LEU A 225 2.78 -13.84 -4.73
CA LEU A 225 3.04 -14.61 -5.94
C LEU A 225 4.55 -14.58 -6.28
N PRO A 226 5.18 -15.75 -6.49
CA PRO A 226 6.61 -15.85 -6.77
C PRO A 226 6.88 -15.76 -8.28
N GLY A 227 6.90 -14.54 -8.82
CA GLY A 227 7.23 -14.30 -10.23
C GLY A 227 6.06 -14.40 -11.22
N LEU A 228 6.37 -14.17 -12.50
CA LEU A 228 5.39 -14.03 -13.58
C LEU A 228 4.77 -15.36 -14.04
N ASP A 229 5.41 -16.50 -13.73
CA ASP A 229 4.87 -17.83 -14.03
C ASP A 229 3.69 -18.21 -13.09
N ALA A 230 3.50 -17.43 -12.02
CA ALA A 230 2.37 -17.59 -11.12
C ALA A 230 1.05 -17.14 -11.78
N PRO A 231 -0.12 -17.68 -11.37
CA PRO A 231 -1.41 -17.41 -12.00
C PRO A 231 -1.96 -16.03 -11.60
N LEU A 232 -1.30 -14.95 -12.01
CA LEU A 232 -1.59 -13.56 -11.59
C LEU A 232 -3.03 -13.15 -11.93
N LEU A 233 -3.46 -13.35 -13.18
CA LEU A 233 -4.80 -12.95 -13.62
C LEU A 233 -5.90 -13.73 -12.88
N GLU A 234 -5.75 -15.05 -12.78
CA GLU A 234 -6.70 -15.91 -12.05
C GLU A 234 -6.78 -15.50 -10.58
N THR A 235 -5.63 -15.27 -9.95
CA THR A 235 -5.55 -14.84 -8.55
C THR A 235 -6.28 -13.49 -8.36
N LEU A 236 -6.00 -12.50 -9.20
CA LEU A 236 -6.63 -11.18 -9.07
C LEU A 236 -8.14 -11.25 -9.31
N THR A 237 -8.58 -11.95 -10.35
CA THR A 237 -10.01 -12.02 -10.74
C THR A 237 -10.87 -12.79 -9.73
N ALA A 238 -10.28 -13.77 -9.04
CA ALA A 238 -10.94 -14.53 -7.97
C ALA A 238 -11.21 -13.70 -6.70
N LEU A 239 -10.46 -12.61 -6.49
CA LEU A 239 -10.64 -11.70 -5.36
C LEU A 239 -11.72 -10.67 -5.64
N THR A 240 -12.35 -10.16 -4.58
CA THR A 240 -13.13 -8.91 -4.60
C THR A 240 -12.48 -7.98 -3.61
N HIS A 241 -11.99 -6.83 -4.08
CA HIS A 241 -11.25 -5.91 -3.22
C HIS A 241 -12.16 -5.27 -2.18
N ASP A 242 -11.66 -5.20 -0.95
CA ASP A 242 -12.27 -4.50 0.17
C ASP A 242 -11.36 -3.34 0.59
N PRO A 243 -11.67 -2.10 0.16
CA PRO A 243 -10.87 -0.93 0.52
C PRO A 243 -10.77 -0.72 2.02
N ALA A 244 -11.79 -1.07 2.81
CA ALA A 244 -11.77 -0.85 4.25
C ALA A 244 -10.75 -1.77 4.93
N SER A 245 -10.69 -3.03 4.52
CA SER A 245 -9.67 -3.98 4.98
C SER A 245 -8.26 -3.50 4.59
N SER A 246 -8.04 -3.13 3.32
CA SER A 246 -6.74 -2.61 2.85
C SER A 246 -6.28 -1.35 3.57
N LEU A 247 -7.19 -0.40 3.83
CA LEU A 247 -6.90 0.80 4.61
C LEU A 247 -6.57 0.47 6.06
N SER A 248 -7.24 -0.51 6.66
CA SER A 248 -6.94 -0.99 8.01
C SER A 248 -5.53 -1.60 8.09
N ARG A 249 -5.04 -2.29 7.05
CA ARG A 249 -3.69 -2.87 7.02
C ARG A 249 -2.57 -1.83 7.09
N ILE A 250 -2.77 -0.67 6.45
CA ILE A 250 -1.78 0.42 6.43
C ILE A 250 -1.99 1.45 7.55
N HIS A 251 -3.13 1.42 8.24
CA HIS A 251 -3.39 2.37 9.30
C HIS A 251 -2.44 2.12 10.49
N PRO A 252 -1.77 3.16 11.03
CA PRO A 252 -0.66 3.00 11.98
C PRO A 252 -1.06 2.35 13.30
N ALA A 253 -2.33 2.49 13.72
CA ALA A 253 -2.81 1.86 14.95
C ALA A 253 -3.23 0.39 14.78
N THR A 254 -3.39 -0.09 13.55
CA THR A 254 -3.87 -1.44 13.20
C THR A 254 -2.83 -2.24 12.41
N THR A 255 -1.67 -1.65 12.13
CA THR A 255 -0.51 -2.36 11.59
C THR A 255 -0.18 -3.58 12.46
N SER A 256 0.31 -4.65 11.85
CA SER A 256 0.64 -5.89 12.55
C SER A 256 1.90 -6.50 11.99
N ALA A 257 2.70 -7.11 12.86
CA ALA A 257 3.88 -7.83 12.43
C ALA A 257 3.47 -9.17 11.82
N TRP A 258 3.96 -9.44 10.62
CA TRP A 258 3.88 -10.76 10.01
C TRP A 258 5.20 -11.53 10.24
N GLY A 259 6.33 -10.93 9.87
CA GLY A 259 7.64 -11.58 9.91
C GLY A 259 7.84 -12.52 8.71
N GLY A 260 8.76 -13.47 8.83
CA GLY A 260 9.13 -14.34 7.73
C GLY A 260 10.38 -15.15 8.05
N PRO A 261 11.01 -15.77 7.04
CA PRO A 261 12.28 -16.46 7.19
C PRO A 261 13.39 -15.51 7.65
N ASP A 262 14.20 -15.95 8.60
CA ASP A 262 15.31 -15.17 9.18
C ASP A 262 16.70 -15.65 8.72
N ASP A 263 16.74 -16.58 7.76
CA ASP A 263 17.96 -17.21 7.25
C ASP A 263 18.93 -16.21 6.58
N HIS A 264 18.40 -15.11 6.05
CA HIS A 264 19.18 -14.11 5.31
C HIS A 264 19.36 -12.78 6.06
N GLY A 265 19.22 -12.78 7.40
CA GLY A 265 19.52 -11.63 8.25
C GLY A 265 18.41 -10.58 8.32
N VAL A 266 17.24 -10.88 7.78
CA VAL A 266 16.01 -10.09 7.93
C VAL A 266 15.36 -10.43 9.28
N TRP A 267 14.90 -9.41 9.99
CA TRP A 267 14.21 -9.60 11.26
C TRP A 267 13.05 -8.62 11.40
N THR A 268 12.04 -8.99 12.18
CA THR A 268 10.93 -8.12 12.57
C THR A 268 10.82 -8.04 14.10
N LEU A 269 10.52 -6.84 14.59
CA LEU A 269 10.17 -6.54 15.98
C LEU A 269 8.73 -6.02 16.02
N ASP A 270 7.94 -6.59 16.92
CA ASP A 270 6.62 -6.08 17.30
C ASP A 270 6.73 -5.45 18.69
N LEU A 271 6.80 -4.12 18.74
CA LEU A 271 7.07 -3.35 19.95
C LEU A 271 5.78 -2.68 20.42
N SER A 272 5.28 -3.05 21.60
CA SER A 272 4.04 -2.50 22.14
C SER A 272 4.17 -2.07 23.61
N ALA A 273 3.55 -0.95 23.96
CA ALA A 273 3.45 -0.45 25.33
C ALA A 273 2.20 0.42 25.51
N THR A 274 1.58 0.33 26.68
CA THR A 274 0.45 1.20 27.06
C THR A 274 0.91 2.58 27.51
N LEU A 275 2.16 2.72 27.97
CA LEU A 275 2.73 3.99 28.40
C LEU A 275 3.05 4.89 27.19
N PRO A 276 2.90 6.21 27.32
CA PRO A 276 3.18 7.16 26.23
C PRO A 276 4.69 7.31 25.99
N PHE A 277 5.04 7.86 24.84
CA PHE A 277 6.40 8.34 24.59
C PHE A 277 6.69 9.66 25.32
N HIS A 278 7.94 9.81 25.79
CA HIS A 278 8.41 11.06 26.36
C HIS A 278 8.97 11.95 25.24
N PRO A 279 8.39 13.13 24.94
CA PRO A 279 8.78 13.94 23.78
C PRO A 279 10.29 14.23 23.71
N GLY A 280 10.88 14.68 24.83
CA GLY A 280 12.31 14.96 24.90
C GLY A 280 13.21 13.73 24.71
N ARG A 281 12.78 12.53 25.12
CA ARG A 281 13.56 11.29 24.93
C ARG A 281 13.38 10.75 23.52
N LEU A 282 12.17 10.87 22.95
CA LEU A 282 11.93 10.56 21.55
C LEU A 282 12.85 11.38 20.65
N ARG A 283 12.91 12.71 20.84
CA ARG A 283 13.84 13.58 20.10
C ARG A 283 15.31 13.19 20.28
N ALA A 284 15.72 12.84 21.51
CA ALA A 284 17.11 12.47 21.79
C ALA A 284 17.51 11.08 21.23
N LEU A 285 16.56 10.15 21.09
CA LEU A 285 16.81 8.75 20.74
C LEU A 285 16.28 8.36 19.35
N VAL A 286 15.82 9.35 18.55
CA VAL A 286 15.23 9.12 17.22
C VAL A 286 16.17 8.32 16.30
N VAL A 287 17.47 8.61 16.34
CA VAL A 287 18.47 7.91 15.51
C VAL A 287 18.69 6.46 15.97
N GLU A 288 18.59 6.20 17.27
CA GLU A 288 18.69 4.83 17.80
C GLU A 288 17.43 4.01 17.47
N LEU A 289 16.27 4.66 17.38
CA LEU A 289 14.98 4.05 17.07
C LEU A 289 14.76 3.84 15.55
N ALA A 290 15.17 4.80 14.72
CA ALA A 290 15.04 4.80 13.27
C ALA A 290 16.41 4.72 12.57
N GLY A 291 17.23 3.77 12.98
CA GLY A 291 18.55 3.55 12.38
C GLY A 291 18.51 3.31 10.86
N GLN A 292 19.68 3.17 10.24
CA GLN A 292 19.78 2.80 8.83
C GLN A 292 19.43 1.31 8.63
N GLY A 293 19.02 0.91 7.43
CA GLY A 293 18.79 -0.51 7.11
C GLY A 293 17.50 -1.10 7.68
N LEU A 294 16.51 -0.27 8.01
CA LEU A 294 15.21 -0.71 8.49
C LEU A 294 14.06 0.10 7.89
N CYS A 295 12.88 -0.52 7.90
CA CYS A 295 11.60 0.14 7.77
C CYS A 295 10.83 0.01 9.09
N ALA A 296 9.97 0.97 9.39
CA ALA A 296 9.08 0.90 10.52
C ALA A 296 7.72 1.51 10.19
N ARG A 297 6.66 0.95 10.76
CA ARG A 297 5.32 1.54 10.76
C ARG A 297 4.68 1.35 12.11
N GLY A 298 3.85 2.29 12.50
CA GLY A 298 3.07 2.16 13.71
C GLY A 298 2.59 3.49 14.25
N CYS A 299 2.12 3.46 15.49
CA CYS A 299 1.65 4.61 16.20
C CYS A 299 2.34 4.81 17.55
N PHE A 300 2.25 6.03 18.03
CA PHE A 300 2.52 6.35 19.42
C PHE A 300 1.52 7.39 19.92
N TRP A 301 1.50 7.58 21.23
CA TRP A 301 0.76 8.67 21.83
C TRP A 301 1.64 9.49 22.75
N LEU A 302 1.25 10.75 22.91
CA LEU A 302 1.94 11.73 23.73
C LEU A 302 1.01 12.23 24.85
N PRO A 303 1.54 12.49 26.06
CA PRO A 303 0.72 13.03 27.14
C PRO A 303 0.15 14.42 26.84
N SER A 304 0.78 15.18 25.93
CA SER A 304 0.32 16.50 25.47
C SER A 304 -0.95 16.42 24.62
N ARG A 305 -1.19 15.31 23.94
CA ARG A 305 -2.31 15.08 23.01
C ARG A 305 -2.86 13.66 23.15
N PRO A 306 -3.37 13.27 24.33
CA PRO A 306 -3.66 11.87 24.66
C PRO A 306 -4.78 11.26 23.81
N GLY A 307 -5.63 12.09 23.20
CA GLY A 307 -6.71 11.65 22.31
C GLY A 307 -6.29 11.42 20.86
N ARG A 308 -5.03 11.73 20.48
CA ARG A 308 -4.56 11.63 19.10
C ARG A 308 -3.70 10.39 18.88
N VAL A 309 -3.81 9.82 17.69
CA VAL A 309 -2.91 8.78 17.19
C VAL A 309 -1.79 9.47 16.43
N CYS A 310 -0.56 9.45 16.97
CA CYS A 310 0.61 9.96 16.25
C CYS A 310 1.19 8.83 15.39
N THR A 311 1.44 9.11 14.11
CA THR A 311 2.03 8.14 13.19
C THR A 311 3.54 8.10 13.35
N TRP A 312 4.12 6.93 13.15
CA TRP A 312 5.56 6.74 13.04
C TRP A 312 5.83 5.88 11.83
N GLU A 313 6.55 6.44 10.86
CA GLU A 313 6.99 5.73 9.68
C GLU A 313 8.48 5.94 9.46
N VAL A 314 9.18 4.86 9.12
CA VAL A 314 10.56 4.89 8.64
C VAL A 314 10.60 4.15 7.32
N ALA A 315 10.97 4.86 6.25
CA ALA A 315 11.04 4.32 4.91
C ALA A 315 12.14 5.03 4.12
N GLY A 316 12.93 4.28 3.35
CA GLY A 316 14.03 4.83 2.56
C GLY A 316 14.95 5.75 3.37
N GLY A 317 15.37 5.30 4.56
CA GLY A 317 16.27 6.04 5.46
C GLY A 317 15.72 7.33 6.08
N ALA A 318 14.45 7.68 5.87
CA ALA A 318 13.81 8.89 6.39
C ALA A 318 12.72 8.55 7.42
N VAL A 319 12.58 9.42 8.43
CA VAL A 319 11.51 9.34 9.44
C VAL A 319 10.40 10.32 9.08
N SER A 320 9.17 9.84 9.09
CA SER A 320 7.97 10.66 9.01
C SER A 320 7.10 10.47 10.25
N VAL A 321 6.58 11.58 10.76
CA VAL A 321 5.64 11.62 11.88
C VAL A 321 4.46 12.48 11.46
N GLY A 322 3.27 12.03 11.80
CA GLY A 322 2.04 12.70 11.41
C GLY A 322 0.92 12.42 12.39
N ASP A 323 -0.28 12.85 12.03
CA ASP A 323 -1.50 12.66 12.81
C ASP A 323 -2.46 11.75 12.03
N ALA A 324 -2.91 10.67 12.67
CA ALA A 324 -3.85 9.70 12.10
C ALA A 324 -5.24 9.75 12.76
N GLY A 325 -5.66 10.93 13.23
CA GLY A 325 -6.98 11.12 13.84
C GLY A 325 -7.00 10.75 15.32
N THR A 326 -8.19 10.45 15.82
CA THR A 326 -8.42 10.08 17.23
C THR A 326 -8.48 8.57 17.42
N TRP A 327 -8.20 8.13 18.65
CA TRP A 327 -8.33 6.71 19.03
C TRP A 327 -9.74 6.14 18.81
N ALA A 328 -10.77 6.99 18.80
CA ALA A 328 -12.16 6.59 18.54
C ALA A 328 -12.47 6.38 17.05
N GLU A 329 -11.63 6.89 16.16
CA GLU A 329 -11.78 6.81 14.69
C GLU A 329 -10.93 5.68 14.09
N VAL A 330 -10.16 4.98 14.92
CA VAL A 330 -9.32 3.86 14.47
C VAL A 330 -10.22 2.79 13.81
N PRO A 331 -9.89 2.35 12.59
CA PRO A 331 -10.68 1.33 11.91
C PRO A 331 -10.65 0.01 12.69
N ALA A 332 -11.67 -0.83 12.50
CA ALA A 332 -11.62 -2.19 13.02
C ALA A 332 -10.38 -2.90 12.48
N ALA A 333 -9.64 -3.57 13.38
CA ALA A 333 -8.49 -4.35 12.96
C ALA A 333 -8.94 -5.52 12.07
N PRO A 334 -8.10 -5.98 11.13
CA PRO A 334 -8.40 -7.19 10.38
C PRO A 334 -8.58 -8.37 11.34
N SER A 335 -9.52 -9.25 11.00
CA SER A 335 -9.95 -10.40 11.81
C SER A 335 -8.78 -11.13 12.49
N GLY A 336 -8.70 -11.09 13.82
CA GLY A 336 -7.68 -11.83 14.61
C GLY A 336 -6.94 -11.03 15.67
N ALA A 337 -6.96 -9.69 15.59
CA ALA A 337 -6.54 -8.83 16.70
C ALA A 337 -7.74 -8.51 17.60
N GLY A 338 -7.60 -8.57 18.92
CA GLY A 338 -8.72 -8.34 19.84
C GLY A 338 -9.36 -6.96 19.64
N ASP A 339 -10.66 -6.93 19.33
CA ASP A 339 -11.43 -5.77 18.85
C ASP A 339 -11.35 -4.51 19.76
N ASP A 340 -11.20 -4.68 21.09
CA ASP A 340 -11.24 -3.55 22.02
C ASP A 340 -9.89 -2.82 22.17
N ALA A 341 -8.76 -3.45 21.83
CA ALA A 341 -7.43 -2.92 22.14
C ALA A 341 -6.95 -1.82 21.18
N ALA A 342 -7.54 -1.72 19.98
CA ALA A 342 -7.15 -0.73 18.97
C ALA A 342 -7.64 0.70 19.30
N CYS A 343 -8.68 0.81 20.12
CA CYS A 343 -9.33 2.08 20.47
C CYS A 343 -8.75 2.74 21.74
N GLU A 344 -7.72 2.15 22.36
CA GLU A 344 -7.06 2.70 23.54
C GLU A 344 -5.67 3.25 23.21
N PRO A 345 -5.25 4.37 23.85
CA PRO A 345 -3.93 4.94 23.65
C PRO A 345 -2.80 3.95 23.93
N ARG A 346 -1.95 3.73 22.92
CA ARG A 346 -0.78 2.85 22.99
C ARG A 346 0.35 3.32 22.08
N CYS A 347 1.55 2.89 22.42
CA CYS A 347 2.70 2.98 21.52
C CYS A 347 2.91 1.60 20.93
N HIS A 348 2.79 1.48 19.61
CA HIS A 348 2.90 0.23 18.89
C HIS A 348 3.68 0.45 17.59
N LEU A 349 4.87 -0.14 17.47
CA LEU A 349 5.74 -0.05 16.30
C LEU A 349 6.07 -1.45 15.79
N VAL A 350 5.85 -1.69 14.51
CA VAL A 350 6.39 -2.84 13.77
C VAL A 350 7.62 -2.36 13.03
N VAL A 351 8.77 -2.96 13.35
CA VAL A 351 10.08 -2.60 12.76
C VAL A 351 10.65 -3.81 12.06
N THR A 352 10.93 -3.69 10.77
CA THR A 352 11.60 -4.73 9.98
C THR A 352 12.95 -4.19 9.53
N GLY A 353 14.03 -4.92 9.81
CA GLY A 353 15.38 -4.51 9.45
C GLY A 353 16.19 -5.65 8.87
N VAL A 354 17.31 -5.27 8.24
CA VAL A 354 18.32 -6.19 7.72
C VAL A 354 19.64 -5.83 8.39
N GLY A 355 20.17 -6.74 9.20
CA GLY A 355 21.36 -6.46 9.99
C GLY A 355 21.58 -7.46 11.12
N ASP A 356 22.51 -7.13 12.01
CA ASP A 356 22.88 -7.98 13.12
C ASP A 356 21.97 -7.82 14.36
N GLU A 357 22.18 -8.70 15.33
CA GLU A 357 21.44 -8.70 16.59
C GLU A 357 21.68 -7.43 17.42
N GLU A 358 22.83 -6.75 17.26
CA GLU A 358 23.12 -5.50 17.97
C GLU A 358 22.21 -4.37 17.48
N MET A 359 22.03 -4.24 16.17
CA MET A 359 21.10 -3.31 15.55
C MET A 359 19.66 -3.56 16.04
N ARG A 360 19.20 -4.81 15.98
CA ARG A 360 17.87 -5.21 16.45
C ARG A 360 17.65 -4.85 17.92
N GLU A 361 18.62 -5.18 18.77
CA GLU A 361 18.57 -4.93 20.20
C GLU A 361 18.65 -3.42 20.53
N GLN A 362 19.38 -2.63 19.73
CA GLN A 362 19.44 -1.18 19.87
C GLN A 362 18.03 -0.57 19.71
N VAL A 363 17.30 -0.94 18.66
CA VAL A 363 15.93 -0.46 18.41
C VAL A 363 15.02 -0.80 19.60
N ARG A 364 15.07 -2.05 20.07
CA ARG A 364 14.28 -2.51 21.21
C ARG A 364 14.60 -1.71 22.48
N ARG A 365 15.88 -1.42 22.74
CA ARG A 365 16.31 -0.59 23.89
C ARG A 365 15.89 0.85 23.74
N ALA A 366 15.99 1.43 22.54
CA ALA A 366 15.59 2.80 22.26
C ALA A 366 14.10 2.98 22.54
N PHE A 367 13.24 2.10 22.01
CA PHE A 367 11.80 2.10 22.28
C PHE A 367 11.51 2.09 23.79
N ALA A 368 12.11 1.14 24.53
CA ALA A 368 11.91 1.03 25.97
C ALA A 368 12.39 2.27 26.76
N ARG A 369 13.47 2.91 26.31
CA ARG A 369 14.03 4.12 26.95
C ARG A 369 13.20 5.37 26.66
N ILE A 370 12.53 5.44 25.52
CA ILE A 370 11.69 6.59 25.13
C ILE A 370 10.41 6.66 25.96
N LEU A 371 9.83 5.51 26.34
CA LEU A 371 8.59 5.43 27.12
C LEU A 371 8.69 6.23 28.43
N LEU A 372 7.59 6.91 28.79
CA LEU A 372 7.39 7.42 30.13
C LEU A 372 7.47 6.28 31.14
N ARG A 373 8.01 6.58 32.31
CA ARG A 373 8.00 5.66 33.43
C ARG A 373 6.71 5.84 34.24
N PRO A 374 6.21 4.81 34.91
CA PRO A 374 4.99 4.91 35.72
C PRO A 374 5.03 6.06 36.75
N GLU A 375 6.19 6.32 37.35
CA GLU A 375 6.39 7.41 38.30
C GLU A 375 6.33 8.82 37.68
N GLU A 376 6.52 8.95 36.37
CA GLU A 376 6.46 10.23 35.65
C GLU A 376 5.03 10.56 35.20
N MET A 377 4.14 9.56 35.11
CA MET A 377 2.77 9.70 34.60
C MET A 377 1.92 10.76 35.33
N PRO A 378 1.94 10.87 36.68
CA PRO A 378 1.14 11.89 37.36
C PRO A 378 1.52 13.32 36.96
N GLN A 379 2.80 13.56 36.67
CA GLN A 379 3.28 14.87 36.21
C GLN A 379 2.94 15.10 34.74
N ALA A 380 2.98 14.05 33.92
CA ALA A 380 2.70 14.12 32.50
C ALA A 380 1.26 14.56 32.17
N LEU A 381 0.30 14.30 33.07
CA LEU A 381 -1.07 14.82 32.93
C LEU A 381 -1.13 16.36 32.89
N ALA A 382 -0.16 17.06 33.49
CA ALA A 382 -0.07 18.51 33.41
C ALA A 382 0.41 19.02 32.05
N TRP A 383 0.85 18.13 31.14
CA TRP A 383 1.33 18.49 29.81
C TRP A 383 0.22 18.52 28.76
N ILE A 384 -1.01 18.12 29.09
CA ILE A 384 -2.14 18.12 28.14
C ILE A 384 -2.31 19.53 27.55
N GLY A 385 -2.24 19.64 26.23
CA GLY A 385 -2.31 20.90 25.48
C GLY A 385 -1.05 21.76 25.54
N ALA A 386 0.00 21.34 26.24
CA ALA A 386 1.29 22.02 26.25
C ALA A 386 2.10 21.71 24.98
N ASP A 387 2.97 22.64 24.61
CA ASP A 387 3.96 22.41 23.55
C ASP A 387 4.95 21.32 23.99
N ASP A 388 4.98 20.23 23.22
CA ASP A 388 5.85 19.08 23.42
C ASP A 388 7.18 19.19 22.67
N GLY A 389 7.37 20.28 21.91
CA GLY A 389 8.58 20.53 21.15
C GLY A 389 8.76 19.59 19.96
N LEU A 390 7.69 18.93 19.50
CA LEU A 390 7.69 18.08 18.30
C LEU A 390 6.90 18.69 17.14
N GLY A 391 6.43 19.94 17.24
CA GLY A 391 5.60 20.58 16.21
C GLY A 391 6.24 20.63 14.82
N ASP A 392 7.57 20.74 14.75
CA ASP A 392 8.37 20.67 13.51
C ASP A 392 8.35 19.30 12.83
N TRP A 393 7.93 18.23 13.53
CA TRP A 393 7.87 16.87 12.98
C TRP A 393 6.54 16.52 12.33
N PHE A 394 5.42 17.12 12.78
CA PHE A 394 4.06 16.78 12.32
C PHE A 394 3.65 17.52 11.02
N GLY A 395 4.60 18.15 10.34
CA GLY A 395 4.32 19.12 9.28
C GLY A 395 3.70 20.41 9.84
N GLN A 396 3.89 21.54 9.16
CA GLN A 396 3.05 22.71 9.49
C GLN A 396 1.64 22.40 8.98
N GLU A 397 0.64 22.45 9.86
CA GLU A 397 -0.73 22.63 9.40
C GLU A 397 -0.72 23.88 8.52
N SER A 398 -0.96 23.72 7.22
CA SER A 398 -1.33 24.84 6.36
C SER A 398 -2.61 25.41 6.94
N GLN A 399 -2.45 26.37 7.83
CA GLN A 399 -3.52 27.18 8.37
C GLN A 399 -4.00 28.09 7.25
N GLU A 400 -4.79 27.54 6.32
CA GLU A 400 -5.57 28.31 5.37
C GLU A 400 -7.04 27.97 5.60
N GLY A 401 -7.78 29.00 6.01
CA GLY A 401 -9.20 28.93 6.33
C GLY A 401 -10.13 29.25 5.16
#